data_AF-A0A2E9AST1-F1
#
_entry.id   AF-A0A2E9AST1-F1
#
_cell.length_a   1.000
_cell.length_b   1.000
_cell.length_c   1.000
_cell.angle_alpha   90.00
_cell.angle_beta   90.00
_cell.angle_gamma   90.00
#
_symmetry.space_group_name_H-M   'P 1'
#
loop_
_entity.id
_entity.type
_entity.pdbx_description
1 polymer ?
#
loop_
_entity_poly.entity_id
_entity_poly.type
_entity_poly.pdbx_seq_one_letter_code
_entity_poly.pdbx_strand_id
1 'polypeptide(L)'
;MTDVAVRLVGFGSPEGDDTPSQVLSKAAKRGASVRLATDSHDSELDHIDQGAIDWREYLEGTHWLVISASTSLAGDSARSAWGASMTFAELEGSKTVMIVDSPEDSERLTEVWGNTIERIRQIHVLFVTRGALSEISQLEGVTEQDLLQEIRQRGLVPHVCGFVEPNMVQVEHSLGSFKISTDASISEMSWLAGFICELPYSGVGPEGINSAAEAAGIAD
;
A
#
# COMPACT_ATOMS: atom_id res chain seq x y z
N MET A 1 -25.44 -0.27 -15.87
CA MET A 1 -24.22 -1.00 -15.47
C MET A 1 -24.26 -1.08 -13.97
N THR A 2 -24.27 -2.28 -13.40
CA THR A 2 -24.02 -2.45 -11.97
C THR A 2 -22.59 -1.99 -11.74
N ASP A 3 -22.42 -0.89 -11.02
CA ASP A 3 -21.12 -0.38 -10.63
C ASP A 3 -20.49 -1.44 -9.74
N VAL A 4 -19.53 -2.21 -10.27
CA VAL A 4 -18.88 -3.26 -9.50
C VAL A 4 -17.89 -2.54 -8.60
N ALA A 5 -18.25 -2.36 -7.33
CA ALA A 5 -17.40 -1.72 -6.34
C ALA A 5 -16.00 -2.35 -6.30
N VAL A 6 -14.97 -1.51 -6.20
CA VAL A 6 -13.59 -1.98 -5.99
C VAL A 6 -13.54 -2.78 -4.69
N ARG A 7 -12.85 -3.92 -4.73
CA ARG A 7 -12.71 -4.84 -3.59
C ARG A 7 -11.29 -4.76 -3.05
N LEU A 8 -11.16 -4.42 -1.76
CA LEU A 8 -9.88 -4.35 -1.06
C LEU A 8 -9.88 -5.32 0.12
N VAL A 9 -8.77 -6.00 0.32
CA VAL A 9 -8.47 -6.73 1.55
C VAL A 9 -7.26 -6.10 2.19
N GLY A 10 -7.32 -5.80 3.48
CA GLY A 10 -6.15 -5.40 4.26
C GLY A 10 -5.63 -6.56 5.10
N PHE A 11 -4.34 -6.53 5.42
CA PHE A 11 -3.77 -7.33 6.49
C PHE A 11 -2.87 -6.47 7.37
N GLY A 12 -3.02 -6.58 8.69
CA GLY A 12 -2.48 -5.64 9.66
C GLY A 12 -3.02 -5.86 11.07
N SER A 13 -2.97 -4.83 11.90
CA SER A 13 -3.51 -4.80 13.28
C SER A 13 -4.99 -5.18 13.30
N PRO A 14 -5.39 -6.25 14.02
CA PRO A 14 -6.79 -6.63 14.20
C PRO A 14 -7.65 -5.54 14.84
N GLU A 15 -7.05 -4.62 15.61
CA GLU A 15 -7.74 -3.50 16.24
C GLU A 15 -8.15 -2.42 15.23
N GLY A 16 -7.55 -2.41 14.04
CA GLY A 16 -7.92 -1.51 12.95
C GLY A 16 -7.34 -0.09 13.07
N ASP A 17 -6.27 0.09 13.84
CA ASP A 17 -5.62 1.38 14.11
C ASP A 17 -4.38 1.66 13.24
N ASP A 18 -3.97 0.69 12.43
CA ASP A 18 -2.78 0.74 11.59
C ASP A 18 -3.03 1.34 10.18
N THR A 19 -1.94 1.52 9.41
CA THR A 19 -2.01 2.21 8.11
C THR A 19 -2.85 1.47 7.05
N PRO A 20 -2.83 0.13 6.92
CA PRO A 20 -3.75 -0.60 6.04
C PRO A 20 -5.22 -0.35 6.43
N SER A 21 -5.54 -0.41 7.72
CA SER A 21 -6.91 -0.20 8.20
C SER A 21 -7.41 1.22 7.94
N GLN A 22 -6.53 2.23 8.07
CA GLN A 22 -6.84 3.60 7.67
C GLN A 22 -7.17 3.70 6.18
N VAL A 23 -6.37 3.08 5.29
CA VAL A 23 -6.65 3.05 3.84
C VAL A 23 -7.98 2.36 3.55
N LEU A 24 -8.26 1.20 4.16
CA LEU A 24 -9.54 0.51 4.00
C LEU A 24 -10.71 1.39 4.43
N SER A 25 -10.62 2.06 5.59
CA SER A 25 -11.66 2.96 6.10
C SER A 25 -11.95 4.11 5.14
N LYS A 26 -10.91 4.68 4.52
CA LYS A 26 -11.03 5.75 3.53
C LYS A 26 -11.60 5.24 2.20
N ALA A 27 -11.19 4.05 1.76
CA ALA A 27 -11.72 3.42 0.56
C ALA A 27 -13.20 3.05 0.70
N ALA A 28 -13.62 2.56 1.88
CA ALA A 28 -15.02 2.27 2.17
C ALA A 28 -15.92 3.51 2.05
N LYS A 29 -15.43 4.68 2.49
CA LYS A 29 -16.13 5.97 2.32
C LYS A 29 -16.31 6.36 0.85
N ARG A 30 -15.48 5.82 -0.04
CA ARG A 30 -15.54 5.99 -1.51
C ARG A 30 -16.36 4.89 -2.20
N GLY A 31 -17.06 4.05 -1.44
CA GLY A 31 -17.92 2.99 -1.96
C GLY A 31 -17.21 1.67 -2.25
N ALA A 32 -15.93 1.52 -1.88
CA ALA A 32 -15.23 0.25 -2.01
C ALA A 32 -15.76 -0.79 -1.00
N SER A 33 -15.77 -2.05 -1.41
CA SER A 33 -16.00 -3.19 -0.52
C SER A 33 -14.69 -3.58 0.14
N VAL A 34 -14.60 -3.43 1.46
CA VAL A 34 -13.35 -3.65 2.21
C VAL A 34 -13.48 -4.75 3.24
N ARG A 35 -12.39 -5.49 3.47
CA ARG A 35 -12.28 -6.51 4.52
C ARG A 35 -10.89 -6.47 5.16
N LEU A 36 -10.80 -6.63 6.46
CA LEU A 36 -9.54 -6.86 7.16
C LEU A 36 -9.40 -8.37 7.39
N ALA A 37 -8.29 -8.95 6.94
CA ALA A 37 -7.99 -10.36 7.12
C ALA A 37 -7.55 -10.62 8.57
N THR A 38 -8.17 -11.61 9.19
CA THR A 38 -7.85 -12.08 10.54
C THR A 38 -7.96 -13.60 10.57
N ASP A 39 -7.33 -14.23 11.55
CA ASP A 39 -7.49 -15.66 11.78
C ASP A 39 -8.84 -15.98 12.46
N SER A 40 -9.22 -17.25 12.47
CA SER A 40 -10.47 -17.70 13.10
C SER A 40 -10.47 -17.62 14.63
N HIS A 41 -9.38 -17.17 15.25
CA HIS A 41 -9.18 -17.15 16.70
C HIS A 41 -9.27 -15.75 17.30
N ASP A 42 -9.44 -14.72 16.47
CA ASP A 42 -9.36 -13.31 16.86
C ASP A 42 -8.02 -13.02 17.59
N SER A 43 -6.93 -13.60 17.09
CA SER A 43 -5.60 -13.47 17.69
C SER A 43 -5.06 -12.05 17.56
N GLU A 44 -4.24 -11.63 18.52
CA GLU A 44 -3.37 -10.47 18.37
C GLU A 44 -2.37 -10.70 17.23
N LEU A 45 -1.89 -9.61 16.63
CA LEU A 45 -1.07 -9.65 15.41
C LEU A 45 0.22 -10.48 15.57
N ASP A 46 0.88 -10.39 16.73
CA ASP A 46 2.12 -11.13 17.04
C ASP A 46 1.89 -12.64 17.25
N HIS A 47 0.65 -13.07 17.46
CA HIS A 47 0.24 -14.47 17.66
C HIS A 47 -0.63 -15.03 16.52
N ILE A 48 -0.83 -14.26 15.44
CA ILE A 48 -1.76 -14.63 14.37
C ILE A 48 -1.40 -15.95 13.68
N ASP A 49 -2.37 -16.86 13.57
CA ASP A 49 -2.17 -18.13 12.86
C ASP A 49 -2.48 -17.96 11.36
N GLN A 50 -1.43 -17.76 10.56
CA GLN A 50 -1.55 -17.65 9.11
C GLN A 50 -2.25 -18.84 8.44
N GLY A 51 -2.21 -20.03 9.07
CA GLY A 51 -2.83 -21.26 8.55
C GLY A 51 -4.32 -21.34 8.84
N ALA A 52 -4.81 -20.54 9.79
CA ALA A 52 -6.22 -20.41 10.14
C ALA A 52 -6.91 -19.24 9.42
N ILE A 53 -6.17 -18.44 8.62
CA ILE A 53 -6.73 -17.42 7.75
C ILE A 53 -7.17 -18.08 6.43
N ASP A 54 -8.46 -17.95 6.07
CA ASP A 54 -8.96 -18.37 4.77
C ASP A 54 -8.58 -17.35 3.68
N TRP A 55 -7.29 -17.29 3.34
CA TRP A 55 -6.75 -16.32 2.39
C TRP A 55 -7.47 -16.33 1.05
N ARG A 56 -7.88 -17.51 0.59
CA ARG A 56 -8.58 -17.66 -0.68
C ARG A 56 -9.95 -16.99 -0.64
N GLU A 57 -10.70 -17.21 0.44
CA GLU A 57 -12.01 -16.58 0.63
C GLU A 57 -11.91 -15.05 0.74
N TYR A 58 -10.86 -14.53 1.38
CA TYR A 58 -10.61 -13.09 1.41
C TYR A 58 -10.25 -12.53 0.03
N LEU A 59 -9.34 -13.18 -0.70
CA LEU A 59 -8.67 -12.61 -1.87
C LEU A 59 -9.35 -12.96 -3.21
N GLU A 60 -10.30 -13.89 -3.25
CA GLU A 60 -11.02 -14.25 -4.47
C GLU A 60 -11.77 -13.04 -5.08
N GLY A 61 -11.34 -12.63 -6.27
CA GLY A 61 -11.91 -11.50 -7.00
C GLY A 61 -11.62 -10.13 -6.37
N THR A 62 -10.74 -10.07 -5.37
CA THR A 62 -10.26 -8.83 -4.78
C THR A 62 -9.34 -8.10 -5.77
N HIS A 63 -9.40 -6.76 -5.79
CA HIS A 63 -8.53 -5.95 -6.65
C HIS A 63 -7.19 -5.71 -5.98
N TRP A 64 -7.21 -5.38 -4.69
CA TRP A 64 -6.04 -4.96 -3.94
C TRP A 64 -5.93 -5.70 -2.61
N LEU A 65 -4.76 -6.27 -2.34
CA LEU A 65 -4.27 -6.53 -0.99
C LEU A 65 -3.55 -5.27 -0.50
N VAL A 66 -3.90 -4.74 0.67
CA VAL A 66 -3.29 -3.57 1.29
C VAL A 66 -2.56 -4.00 2.56
N ILE A 67 -1.26 -3.77 2.63
CA ILE A 67 -0.40 -4.14 3.76
C ILE A 67 0.60 -3.04 4.05
N SER A 68 1.09 -2.97 5.29
CA SER A 68 2.23 -2.12 5.63
C SER A 68 3.49 -2.93 5.83
N ALA A 69 4.62 -2.28 5.63
CA ALA A 69 5.92 -2.90 5.82
C ALA A 69 6.20 -3.11 7.32
N SER A 70 5.74 -2.18 8.19
CA SER A 70 5.85 -2.29 9.65
C SER A 70 5.08 -3.47 10.25
N THR A 71 4.02 -3.98 9.60
CA THR A 71 3.32 -5.22 10.03
C THR A 71 4.29 -6.39 10.21
N SER A 72 5.36 -6.46 9.41
CA SER A 72 6.37 -7.52 9.48
C SER A 72 7.25 -7.50 10.75
N LEU A 73 7.19 -6.42 11.53
CA LEU A 73 7.94 -6.24 12.77
C LEU A 73 7.23 -6.72 14.02
N ALA A 74 5.91 -6.95 13.96
CA ALA A 74 5.09 -7.29 15.13
C ALA A 74 5.45 -8.66 15.72
N GLY A 75 6.02 -9.57 14.93
CA GLY A 75 6.50 -10.87 15.38
C GLY A 75 6.68 -11.84 14.22
N ASP A 76 7.22 -13.03 14.49
CA ASP A 76 7.44 -14.06 13.47
C ASP A 76 6.11 -14.54 12.86
N SER A 77 5.04 -14.61 13.67
CA SER A 77 3.69 -14.96 13.21
C SER A 77 3.15 -13.92 12.23
N ALA A 78 3.22 -12.63 12.60
CA ALA A 78 2.82 -11.52 11.75
C ALA A 78 3.62 -11.48 10.44
N ARG A 79 4.95 -11.66 10.51
CA ARG A 79 5.84 -11.71 9.33
C ARG A 79 5.49 -12.88 8.40
N SER A 80 5.16 -14.03 8.97
CA SER A 80 4.74 -15.21 8.21
C SER A 80 3.41 -14.94 7.49
N ALA A 81 2.40 -14.46 8.23
CA ALA A 81 1.09 -14.09 7.66
C ALA A 81 1.19 -12.98 6.61
N TRP A 82 2.06 -11.98 6.83
CA TRP A 82 2.37 -10.93 5.86
C TRP A 82 2.91 -11.51 4.55
N GLY A 83 3.89 -12.42 4.62
CA GLY A 83 4.41 -13.12 3.44
C GLY A 83 3.39 -14.04 2.77
N ALA A 84 2.56 -14.73 3.54
CA ALA A 84 1.48 -15.58 3.03
C ALA A 84 0.43 -14.74 2.28
N SER A 85 0.01 -13.60 2.83
CA SER A 85 -0.96 -12.70 2.20
C SER A 85 -0.54 -12.31 0.79
N MET A 86 0.74 -11.94 0.59
CA MET A 86 1.28 -11.58 -0.72
C MET A 86 1.30 -12.77 -1.69
N THR A 87 1.64 -13.96 -1.18
CA THR A 87 1.67 -15.19 -1.99
C THR A 87 0.27 -15.56 -2.46
N PHE A 88 -0.73 -15.52 -1.57
CA PHE A 88 -2.11 -15.80 -1.94
C PHE A 88 -2.71 -14.70 -2.83
N ALA A 89 -2.34 -13.43 -2.61
CA ALA A 89 -2.79 -12.35 -3.47
C ALA A 89 -2.33 -12.58 -4.92
N GLU A 90 -1.06 -12.97 -5.11
CA GLU A 90 -0.53 -13.33 -6.42
C GLU A 90 -1.28 -14.52 -7.04
N LEU A 91 -1.55 -15.58 -6.25
CA LEU A 91 -2.28 -16.77 -6.73
C LEU A 91 -3.72 -16.47 -7.15
N GLU A 92 -4.43 -15.62 -6.42
CA GLU A 92 -5.82 -15.24 -6.69
C GLU A 92 -5.93 -14.05 -7.67
N GLY A 93 -4.80 -13.52 -8.15
CA GLY A 93 -4.76 -12.40 -9.10
C GLY A 93 -5.03 -11.02 -8.50
N SER A 94 -5.04 -10.92 -7.16
CA SER A 94 -5.07 -9.65 -6.44
C SER A 94 -3.72 -8.93 -6.55
N LYS A 95 -3.75 -7.60 -6.71
CA LYS A 95 -2.53 -6.79 -6.75
C LYS A 95 -2.15 -6.32 -5.35
N THR A 96 -0.85 -6.28 -5.05
CA THR A 96 -0.38 -5.84 -3.73
C THR A 96 -0.08 -4.35 -3.68
N VAL A 97 -0.68 -3.66 -2.72
CA VAL A 97 -0.36 -2.30 -2.27
C VAL A 97 0.46 -2.43 -0.98
N MET A 98 1.71 -1.98 -1.02
CA MET A 98 2.60 -1.94 0.13
C MET A 98 2.77 -0.50 0.60
N ILE A 99 2.46 -0.26 1.87
CA ILE A 99 2.69 1.01 2.56
C ILE A 99 4.01 0.91 3.31
N VAL A 100 4.98 1.75 2.97
CA VAL A 100 6.23 1.89 3.71
C VAL A 100 6.05 3.05 4.69
N ASP A 101 5.65 2.70 5.90
CA ASP A 101 5.46 3.60 7.03
C ASP A 101 6.68 3.58 7.97
N SER A 102 6.83 4.65 8.74
CA SER A 102 7.82 4.68 9.81
C SER A 102 7.34 3.76 10.94
N PRO A 103 8.13 2.74 11.33
CA PRO A 103 7.79 1.90 12.48
C PRO A 103 7.79 2.72 13.78
N GLU A 104 7.15 2.21 14.84
CA GLU A 104 7.16 2.85 16.16
C GLU A 104 8.59 3.05 16.69
N ASP A 105 9.44 2.04 16.47
CA ASP A 105 10.88 2.09 16.71
C ASP A 105 11.61 2.42 15.40
N SER A 106 12.00 3.67 15.22
CA SER A 106 12.66 4.16 14.01
C SER A 106 14.00 3.47 13.71
N GLU A 107 14.68 2.91 14.72
CA GLU A 107 15.92 2.14 14.49
C GLU A 107 15.66 0.87 13.65
N ARG A 108 14.42 0.38 13.64
CA ARG A 108 13.99 -0.80 12.88
C ARG A 108 13.57 -0.49 11.44
N LEU A 109 13.62 0.76 10.99
CA LEU A 109 13.29 1.09 9.60
C LEU A 109 14.20 0.34 8.60
N THR A 110 15.48 0.13 8.94
CA THR A 110 16.39 -0.66 8.10
C THR A 110 15.89 -2.10 7.90
N GLU A 111 15.33 -2.70 8.95
CA GLU A 111 14.74 -4.05 8.90
C GLU A 111 13.47 -4.07 8.04
N VAL A 112 12.57 -3.11 8.26
CA VAL A 112 11.33 -2.93 7.47
C VAL A 112 11.63 -2.76 5.99
N TRP A 113 12.61 -1.90 5.69
CA TRP A 113 13.01 -1.62 4.33
C TRP A 113 13.66 -2.84 3.68
N GLY A 114 14.53 -3.55 4.40
CA GLY A 114 15.10 -4.83 3.95
C GLY A 114 14.02 -5.85 3.58
N ASN A 115 13.03 -6.07 4.46
CA ASN A 115 11.90 -6.97 4.21
C ASN A 115 11.09 -6.55 2.97
N THR A 116 10.93 -5.24 2.76
CA THR A 116 10.24 -4.69 1.59
C THR A 116 11.02 -4.96 0.29
N ILE A 117 12.33 -4.70 0.30
CA ILE A 117 13.21 -4.94 -0.85
C ILE A 117 13.23 -6.43 -1.26
N GLU A 118 13.25 -7.35 -0.30
CA GLU A 118 13.23 -8.79 -0.57
C GLU A 118 11.99 -9.23 -1.38
N ARG A 119 10.88 -8.51 -1.25
CA ARG A 119 9.60 -8.83 -1.91
C ARG A 119 9.16 -7.80 -2.94
N ILE A 120 10.02 -6.85 -3.28
CA ILE A 120 9.67 -5.67 -4.08
C ILE A 120 8.99 -6.00 -5.41
N ARG A 121 9.33 -7.16 -5.99
CA ARG A 121 8.78 -7.63 -7.27
C ARG A 121 7.33 -8.13 -7.21
N GLN A 122 6.82 -8.44 -6.02
CA GLN A 122 5.41 -8.82 -5.82
C GLN A 122 4.52 -7.58 -5.57
N ILE A 123 5.13 -6.42 -5.38
CA ILE A 123 4.45 -5.16 -5.08
C ILE A 123 4.01 -4.50 -6.40
N HIS A 124 2.74 -4.11 -6.45
CA HIS A 124 2.16 -3.42 -7.61
C HIS A 124 2.09 -1.91 -7.39
N VAL A 125 1.74 -1.50 -6.18
CA VAL A 125 1.79 -0.10 -5.73
C VAL A 125 2.63 -0.05 -4.47
N LEU A 126 3.78 0.60 -4.52
CA LEU A 126 4.58 0.92 -3.34
C LEU A 126 4.30 2.37 -2.96
N PHE A 127 3.73 2.60 -1.78
CA PHE A 127 3.50 3.94 -1.25
C PHE A 127 4.47 4.21 -0.11
N VAL A 128 5.34 5.20 -0.26
CA VAL A 128 6.28 5.61 0.79
C VAL A 128 5.72 6.82 1.50
N THR A 129 5.48 6.68 2.81
CA THR A 129 5.00 7.80 3.63
C THR A 129 6.08 8.88 3.75
N ARG A 130 5.69 10.13 4.01
CA ARG A 130 6.64 11.24 4.21
C ARG A 130 7.67 10.97 5.29
N GLY A 131 7.25 10.34 6.39
CA GLY A 131 8.15 9.93 7.48
C GLY A 131 9.23 8.98 6.97
N ALA A 132 8.82 7.92 6.28
CA ALA A 132 9.75 6.92 5.76
C ALA A 132 10.64 7.45 4.61
N LEU A 133 10.13 8.36 3.77
CA LEU A 133 10.84 8.87 2.59
C LEU A 133 12.21 9.46 2.93
N SER A 134 12.26 10.34 3.94
CA SER A 134 13.50 11.02 4.36
C SER A 134 14.52 10.07 4.96
N GLU A 135 14.07 9.08 5.70
CA GLU A 135 14.94 8.10 6.34
C GLU A 135 15.48 7.09 5.31
N ILE A 136 14.62 6.59 4.41
CA ILE A 136 15.04 5.67 3.33
C ILE A 136 16.00 6.37 2.37
N SER A 137 15.82 7.67 2.09
CA SER A 137 16.75 8.39 1.20
C SER A 137 18.16 8.40 1.77
N GLN A 138 18.28 8.53 3.10
CA GLN A 138 19.56 8.45 3.81
C GLN A 138 20.15 7.04 3.78
N LEU A 139 19.31 6.00 3.98
CA LEU A 139 19.74 4.59 3.93
C LEU A 139 20.28 4.20 2.55
N GLU A 140 19.62 4.66 1.48
CA GLU A 140 20.00 4.36 0.09
C GLU A 140 21.09 5.28 -0.47
N GLY A 141 21.42 6.37 0.23
CA GLY A 141 22.35 7.39 -0.26
C GLY A 141 21.85 8.12 -1.50
N VAL A 142 20.53 8.31 -1.61
CA VAL A 142 19.83 8.97 -2.72
C VAL A 142 19.13 10.22 -2.19
N THR A 143 18.88 11.23 -3.03
CA THR A 143 18.09 12.40 -2.61
C THR A 143 16.61 12.03 -2.44
N GLU A 144 15.88 12.71 -1.56
CA GLU A 144 14.42 12.49 -1.42
C GLU A 144 13.67 12.69 -2.75
N GLN A 145 14.15 13.60 -3.61
CA GLN A 145 13.54 13.92 -4.91
C GLN A 145 13.68 12.79 -5.92
N ASP A 146 14.79 12.06 -5.87
CA ASP A 146 15.12 10.98 -6.81
C ASP A 146 14.74 9.59 -6.26
N LEU A 147 14.46 9.48 -4.95
CA LEU A 147 14.29 8.20 -4.27
C LEU A 147 13.19 7.33 -4.90
N LEU A 148 11.99 7.88 -5.13
CA LEU A 148 10.89 7.11 -5.69
C LEU A 148 11.23 6.57 -7.10
N GLN A 149 11.93 7.39 -7.90
CA GLN A 149 12.36 7.02 -9.24
C GLN A 149 13.40 5.88 -9.19
N GLU A 150 14.39 5.99 -8.31
CA GLU A 150 15.40 4.95 -8.09
C GLU A 150 14.76 3.63 -7.61
N ILE A 151 13.85 3.69 -6.65
CA ILE A 151 13.12 2.51 -6.16
C ILE A 151 12.37 1.85 -7.33
N ARG A 152 11.64 2.64 -8.13
CA ARG A 152 10.87 2.14 -9.27
C ARG A 152 11.78 1.49 -10.33
N GLN A 153 12.91 2.12 -10.66
CA GLN A 153 13.84 1.61 -11.68
C GLN A 153 14.56 0.34 -11.25
N ARG A 154 15.03 0.28 -9.99
CA ARG A 154 15.76 -0.88 -9.46
C ARG A 154 14.82 -2.03 -9.09
N GLY A 155 13.68 -1.71 -8.46
CA GLY A 155 12.68 -2.67 -8.00
C GLY A 155 11.73 -3.16 -9.09
N LEU A 156 11.63 -2.43 -10.21
CA LEU A 156 10.67 -2.68 -11.30
C LEU A 156 9.20 -2.67 -10.83
N VAL A 157 8.91 -1.92 -9.76
CA VAL A 157 7.55 -1.76 -9.24
C VAL A 157 6.70 -0.99 -10.25
N PRO A 158 5.48 -1.44 -10.58
CA PRO A 158 4.61 -0.76 -11.55
C PRO A 158 4.30 0.69 -11.17
N HIS A 159 3.99 0.95 -9.89
CA HIS A 159 3.73 2.28 -9.36
C HIS A 159 4.49 2.49 -8.05
N VAL A 160 5.31 3.54 -7.98
CA VAL A 160 5.93 3.99 -6.74
C VAL A 160 5.46 5.41 -6.47
N CYS A 161 4.81 5.61 -5.33
CA CYS A 161 4.12 6.85 -4.99
C CYS A 161 4.56 7.35 -3.62
N GLY A 162 4.48 8.66 -3.41
CA GLY A 162 4.71 9.26 -2.10
C GLY A 162 4.51 10.76 -2.13
N PHE A 163 4.24 11.35 -0.96
CA PHE A 163 4.18 12.80 -0.85
C PHE A 163 5.60 13.35 -0.74
N VAL A 164 6.02 14.13 -1.72
CA VAL A 164 7.34 14.80 -1.73
C VAL A 164 7.28 16.17 -1.07
N GLU A 165 6.08 16.74 -0.95
CA GLU A 165 5.77 17.93 -0.15
C GLU A 165 4.40 17.73 0.51
N PRO A 166 3.98 18.53 1.52
CA PRO A 166 2.73 18.31 2.25
C PRO A 166 1.48 18.12 1.37
N ASN A 167 1.43 18.82 0.24
CA ASN A 167 0.29 18.79 -0.69
C ASN A 167 0.73 18.43 -2.11
N MET A 168 1.85 17.70 -2.27
CA MET A 168 2.38 17.32 -3.57
C MET A 168 2.73 15.85 -3.56
N VAL A 169 1.99 15.06 -4.33
CA VAL A 169 2.28 13.64 -4.54
C VAL A 169 3.13 13.48 -5.79
N GLN A 170 4.12 12.60 -5.74
CA GLN A 170 4.86 12.13 -6.90
C GLN A 170 4.48 10.69 -7.18
N VAL A 171 4.26 10.38 -8.46
CA VAL A 171 3.93 9.03 -8.93
C VAL A 171 4.91 8.65 -10.03
N GLU A 172 5.70 7.62 -9.76
CA GLU A 172 6.62 7.00 -10.70
C GLU A 172 5.97 5.76 -11.30
N HIS A 173 5.97 5.64 -12.62
CA HIS A 173 5.43 4.48 -13.32
C HIS A 173 6.23 4.18 -14.60
N SER A 174 5.86 3.10 -15.31
CA SER A 174 6.60 2.62 -16.48
C SER A 174 6.69 3.58 -17.66
N LEU A 175 5.80 4.56 -17.73
CA LEU A 175 5.68 5.48 -18.84
C LEU A 175 6.17 6.90 -18.49
N GLY A 176 6.62 7.13 -17.27
CA GLY A 176 7.12 8.42 -16.83
C GLY A 176 6.96 8.67 -15.33
N SER A 177 7.07 9.94 -14.98
CA SER A 177 6.90 10.48 -13.65
C SER A 177 6.04 11.73 -13.76
N PHE A 178 5.19 11.95 -12.77
CA PHE A 178 4.44 13.19 -12.64
C PHE A 178 4.28 13.58 -11.18
N LYS A 179 3.99 14.87 -10.97
CA LYS A 179 3.67 15.45 -9.66
C LYS A 179 2.31 16.12 -9.73
N ILE A 180 1.47 15.88 -8.73
CA ILE A 180 0.13 16.46 -8.62
C ILE A 180 -0.02 17.14 -7.27
N SER A 181 -0.60 18.34 -7.30
CA SER A 181 -1.01 19.04 -6.09
C SER A 181 -2.32 18.48 -5.57
N THR A 182 -2.39 18.22 -4.27
CA THR A 182 -3.60 17.75 -3.58
C THR A 182 -4.24 18.88 -2.77
N ASP A 183 -5.53 18.76 -2.46
CA ASP A 183 -6.14 19.62 -1.44
C ASP A 183 -5.42 19.43 -0.09
N ALA A 184 -5.23 20.52 0.66
CA ALA A 184 -4.49 20.51 1.92
C ALA A 184 -5.15 19.68 3.04
N SER A 185 -6.43 19.34 2.89
CA SER A 185 -7.17 18.48 3.81
C SER A 185 -6.98 16.97 3.52
N ILE A 186 -6.43 16.62 2.35
CA ILE A 186 -6.21 15.23 1.97
C ILE A 186 -4.98 14.69 2.70
N SER A 187 -5.20 13.66 3.52
CA SER A 187 -4.11 12.90 4.14
C SER A 187 -3.50 11.89 3.17
N GLU A 188 -2.26 11.44 3.46
CA GLU A 188 -1.56 10.41 2.67
C GLU A 188 -2.41 9.16 2.45
N MET A 189 -3.00 8.62 3.53
CA MET A 189 -3.86 7.43 3.45
C MET A 189 -5.18 7.69 2.71
N SER A 190 -5.70 8.93 2.76
CA SER A 190 -6.91 9.30 2.00
C SER A 190 -6.61 9.36 0.50
N TRP A 191 -5.46 9.94 0.13
CA TRP A 191 -5.00 9.97 -1.26
C TRP A 191 -4.72 8.56 -1.79
N LEU A 192 -3.98 7.73 -1.04
CA LEU A 192 -3.69 6.37 -1.47
C LEU A 192 -4.98 5.56 -1.68
N ALA A 193 -5.94 5.67 -0.75
CA ALA A 193 -7.24 5.02 -0.89
C ALA A 193 -7.99 5.49 -2.14
N GLY A 194 -8.03 6.79 -2.41
CA GLY A 194 -8.63 7.34 -3.63
C GLY A 194 -7.94 6.81 -4.89
N PHE A 195 -6.61 6.83 -4.91
CA PHE A 195 -5.82 6.42 -6.06
C PHE A 195 -6.07 4.96 -6.44
N ILE A 196 -6.05 4.04 -5.46
CA ILE A 196 -6.28 2.61 -5.72
C ILE A 196 -7.75 2.29 -6.01
N CYS A 197 -8.70 3.12 -5.56
CA CYS A 197 -10.11 2.99 -5.95
C CYS A 197 -10.35 3.44 -7.40
N GLU A 198 -9.64 4.46 -7.88
CA GLU A 198 -9.82 4.98 -9.24
C GLU A 198 -9.07 4.16 -10.29
N LEU A 199 -7.85 3.70 -9.96
CA LEU A 199 -6.95 3.00 -10.89
C LEU A 199 -7.61 1.88 -11.73
N PRO A 200 -8.45 0.99 -11.18
CA PRO A 200 -9.12 -0.05 -11.95
C PRO A 200 -10.00 0.47 -13.11
N TYR A 201 -10.50 1.71 -13.01
CA TYR A 201 -11.39 2.32 -13.99
C TYR A 201 -10.70 3.33 -14.90
N SER A 202 -9.55 3.88 -14.50
CA SER A 202 -8.90 4.97 -15.24
C SER A 202 -8.12 4.52 -16.49
N GLY A 203 -7.98 3.22 -16.73
CA GLY A 203 -7.29 2.66 -17.90
C GLY A 203 -5.77 2.50 -17.70
N VAL A 204 -5.13 1.73 -18.58
CA VAL A 204 -3.75 1.22 -18.40
C VAL A 204 -2.64 2.18 -18.90
N GLY A 205 -3.00 3.39 -19.32
CA GLY A 205 -2.08 4.38 -19.90
C GLY A 205 -1.62 5.45 -18.92
N PRO A 206 -0.68 6.32 -19.33
CA PRO A 206 -0.17 7.39 -18.47
C PRO A 206 -1.30 8.38 -18.12
N GLU A 207 -2.18 8.69 -19.06
CA GLU A 207 -3.35 9.55 -18.84
C GLU A 207 -4.31 8.96 -17.79
N GLY A 208 -4.48 7.64 -17.77
CA GLY A 208 -5.30 6.95 -16.78
C GLY A 208 -4.73 7.03 -15.38
N ILE A 209 -3.43 6.78 -15.26
CA ILE A 209 -2.71 6.87 -13.98
C ILE A 209 -2.78 8.32 -13.45
N ASN A 210 -2.57 9.31 -14.32
CA ASN A 210 -2.70 10.73 -13.96
C ASN A 210 -4.12 11.04 -13.49
N SER A 211 -5.14 10.62 -14.25
CA SER A 211 -6.55 10.86 -13.89
C SER A 211 -6.91 10.24 -12.54
N ALA A 212 -6.43 9.03 -12.23
CA ALA A 212 -6.65 8.39 -10.94
C ALA A 212 -6.00 9.19 -9.80
N ALA A 213 -4.76 9.66 -10.02
CA ALA A 213 -4.00 10.41 -9.04
C ALA A 213 -4.58 11.83 -8.79
N GLU A 214 -5.11 12.47 -9.84
CA GLU A 214 -5.83 13.75 -9.76
C GLU A 214 -7.14 13.58 -8.99
N ALA A 215 -7.95 12.58 -9.33
CA ALA A 215 -9.21 12.29 -8.65
C ALA A 215 -9.00 11.98 -7.16
N ALA A 216 -7.91 11.31 -6.81
CA ALA A 216 -7.50 11.05 -5.43
C ALA A 216 -7.08 12.30 -4.64
N GLY A 217 -6.66 13.37 -5.32
CA GLY A 217 -6.21 14.62 -4.73
C GLY A 217 -7.31 15.64 -4.44
N ILE A 218 -8.56 15.33 -4.78
CA ILE A 218 -9.73 16.20 -4.61
C ILE A 218 -10.48 15.81 -3.33
N ALA A 219 -10.83 16.79 -2.50
CA ALA A 219 -11.68 16.59 -1.33
C ALA A 219 -13.11 16.21 -1.75
N ASP A 220 -13.68 15.24 -1.02
CA ASP A 220 -15.07 14.77 -1.21
C ASP A 220 -16.10 15.82 -0.77
#